data_AF-A0A0P9R1K6-F1
#
_entry.id   AF-A0A0P9R1K6-F1
#
_cell.length_a   1.000
_cell.length_b   1.000
_cell.length_c   1.000
_cell.angle_alpha   90.00
_cell.angle_beta   90.00
_cell.angle_gamma   90.00
#
_symmetry.space_group_name_H-M   'P 1'
#
loop_
_entity.id
_entity.type
_entity.pdbx_description
1 polymer ?
#
loop_
_entity_poly.entity_id
_entity_poly.type
_entity_poly.pdbx_seq_one_letter_code
_entity_poly.pdbx_strand_id
1 'polypeptide(L)'
;MHPRKRIEKRSVDHHPGMPAFSVPFDHPDDAARYAHERIGNRRDREYGGFILVRKDGKYVATEPMNGSRFSFDPNEVFPRNDEEGYVLYPQGYDDYAIYHSHPSLQAGLEEWPEREKVTYPNSFSAGDIYAAIDDQEVCPATYLSGPDGSLIKYTLSRSAAEDTLFARVAGPPGMPHLSELSQIHKALQNLTMLPSDVVRLLAGAGDLEVIVPRRLWGRVGKVSTDWRPYPDDAATRTPPVTSPASCAVQWPPRPLSLSVPFTRADEAARYAHGRIGTRIHSQIIGFLLFNPVTRAYLIAEPILEDGAPVYAPCSAFHPDAYYRPALPDGYRVDGMYFSSANLVAEGGREVVSDFFDPDDLHRMFSYRYKPAQRPKGSPIRYGFEMSAVYFSAADGALLAYTPSRSDEELRLLRSVSRVYSGAESIQAQLAAGTINVQDFVRAVARAGHLRVLQTSKRWPHAGVVSPVS
;
A
#
# COMPACT_ATOMS: atom_id res chain seq x y z
N MET A 1 -1.74 5.23 -25.76
CA MET A 1 -2.87 4.29 -25.93
C MET A 1 -3.87 4.76 -26.98
N HIS A 2 -4.39 3.86 -27.83
CA HIS A 2 -5.47 4.15 -28.79
C HIS A 2 -6.86 4.06 -28.14
N PRO A 3 -7.86 4.83 -28.63
CA PRO A 3 -9.24 4.66 -28.18
C PRO A 3 -9.79 3.26 -28.48
N ARG A 4 -10.51 2.70 -27.52
CA ARG A 4 -11.19 1.41 -27.67
C ARG A 4 -12.43 1.57 -28.55
N LYS A 5 -12.60 0.65 -29.50
CA LYS A 5 -13.82 0.56 -30.31
C LYS A 5 -14.92 -0.14 -29.53
N ARG A 6 -16.12 0.42 -29.57
CA ARG A 6 -17.32 -0.17 -28.97
C ARG A 6 -17.92 -1.17 -29.95
N ILE A 7 -17.47 -2.43 -29.85
CA ILE A 7 -17.88 -3.55 -30.71
C ILE A 7 -18.64 -4.59 -29.86
N GLU A 8 -19.59 -5.30 -30.46
CA GLU A 8 -20.38 -6.36 -29.79
C GLU A 8 -19.46 -7.43 -29.18
N LYS A 9 -19.68 -7.78 -27.90
CA LYS A 9 -18.94 -8.84 -27.22
C LYS A 9 -19.67 -10.17 -27.35
N ARG A 10 -18.98 -11.22 -27.78
CA ARG A 10 -19.46 -12.60 -27.75
C ARG A 10 -18.63 -13.43 -26.77
N SER A 11 -19.28 -13.98 -25.75
CA SER A 11 -18.61 -14.82 -24.77
C SER A 11 -18.33 -16.21 -25.33
N VAL A 12 -17.12 -16.72 -25.10
CA VAL A 12 -16.69 -18.07 -25.49
C VAL A 12 -15.92 -18.73 -24.36
N ASP A 13 -16.05 -20.05 -24.24
CA ASP A 13 -15.30 -20.85 -23.25
C ASP A 13 -13.82 -21.01 -23.63
N HIS A 14 -13.54 -21.16 -24.93
CA HIS A 14 -12.17 -21.33 -25.42
C HIS A 14 -11.99 -20.74 -26.82
N HIS A 15 -10.85 -20.08 -27.03
CA HIS A 15 -10.37 -19.66 -28.35
C HIS A 15 -8.84 -19.67 -28.33
N PRO A 16 -8.15 -20.22 -29.35
CA PRO A 16 -6.68 -20.34 -29.34
C PRO A 16 -5.95 -18.99 -29.31
N GLY A 17 -6.58 -17.92 -29.80
CA GLY A 17 -6.05 -16.56 -29.74
C GLY A 17 -6.37 -15.79 -28.46
N MET A 18 -7.03 -16.40 -27.47
CA MET A 18 -7.37 -15.71 -26.22
C MET A 18 -6.10 -15.42 -25.42
N PRO A 19 -5.92 -14.21 -24.84
CA PRO A 19 -4.78 -13.94 -23.98
C PRO A 19 -4.80 -14.85 -22.75
N ALA A 20 -3.61 -15.23 -22.26
CA ALA A 20 -3.49 -15.87 -20.97
C ALA A 20 -3.84 -14.87 -19.85
N PHE A 21 -4.37 -15.38 -18.74
CA PHE A 21 -4.71 -14.59 -17.57
C PHE A 21 -3.78 -14.92 -16.40
N SER A 22 -3.59 -13.93 -15.54
CA SER A 22 -2.98 -14.10 -14.23
C SER A 22 -3.79 -15.06 -13.34
N VAL A 23 -3.23 -15.39 -12.18
CA VAL A 23 -4.04 -15.91 -11.07
C VAL A 23 -5.12 -14.88 -10.67
N PRO A 24 -6.22 -15.31 -10.03
CA PRO A 24 -7.24 -14.40 -9.52
C PRO A 24 -6.77 -13.66 -8.27
N PHE A 25 -7.08 -12.37 -8.20
CA PHE A 25 -6.76 -11.47 -7.10
C PHE A 25 -8.03 -10.92 -6.44
N ASP A 26 -7.92 -10.54 -5.17
CA ASP A 26 -9.03 -9.94 -4.41
C ASP A 26 -9.23 -8.45 -4.73
N HIS A 27 -8.20 -7.78 -5.26
CA HIS A 27 -8.22 -6.36 -5.57
C HIS A 27 -7.66 -6.09 -6.98
N PRO A 28 -8.24 -5.14 -7.75
CA PRO A 28 -7.77 -4.84 -9.10
C PRO A 28 -6.35 -4.28 -9.13
N ASP A 29 -5.95 -3.53 -8.11
CA ASP A 29 -4.58 -3.00 -8.02
C ASP A 29 -3.53 -4.13 -7.91
N ASP A 30 -3.87 -5.31 -7.37
CA ASP A 30 -2.95 -6.45 -7.32
C ASP A 30 -2.81 -7.11 -8.69
N ALA A 31 -3.90 -7.18 -9.46
CA ALA A 31 -3.84 -7.57 -10.88
C ALA A 31 -3.00 -6.57 -11.69
N ALA A 32 -3.13 -5.27 -11.42
CA ALA A 32 -2.31 -4.22 -12.02
C ALA A 32 -0.82 -4.35 -11.64
N ARG A 33 -0.51 -4.62 -10.37
CA ARG A 33 0.86 -4.88 -9.90
C ARG A 33 1.45 -6.11 -10.56
N TYR A 34 0.68 -7.20 -10.69
CA TYR A 34 1.11 -8.38 -11.44
C TYR A 34 1.47 -8.00 -12.88
N ALA A 35 0.58 -7.32 -13.61
CA ALA A 35 0.87 -6.89 -14.98
C ALA A 35 2.10 -5.98 -15.06
N HIS A 36 2.24 -5.04 -14.13
CA HIS A 36 3.39 -4.14 -14.01
C HIS A 36 4.71 -4.91 -13.78
N GLU A 37 4.71 -5.90 -12.89
CA GLU A 37 5.88 -6.77 -12.64
C GLU A 37 6.21 -7.64 -13.86
N ARG A 38 5.20 -8.14 -14.57
CA ARG A 38 5.37 -8.88 -15.82
C ARG A 38 5.99 -8.01 -16.89
N ILE A 39 5.57 -6.75 -17.03
CA ILE A 39 6.21 -5.77 -17.93
C ILE A 39 7.67 -5.55 -17.48
N GLY A 40 7.93 -5.44 -16.18
CA GLY A 40 9.26 -5.47 -15.59
C GLY A 40 10.10 -4.28 -16.03
N ASN A 41 11.30 -4.53 -16.59
CA ASN A 41 12.18 -3.50 -17.17
C ASN A 41 12.06 -3.38 -18.70
N ARG A 42 11.11 -4.07 -19.33
CA ARG A 42 10.89 -3.97 -20.78
C ARG A 42 10.28 -2.62 -21.11
N ARG A 43 11.06 -1.77 -21.78
CA ARG A 43 10.72 -0.36 -22.07
C ARG A 43 11.09 0.05 -23.50
N ASP A 44 11.24 -0.92 -24.39
CA ASP A 44 11.55 -0.73 -25.82
C ASP A 44 10.34 -0.28 -26.66
N ARG A 45 9.13 -0.52 -26.14
CA ARG A 45 7.83 -0.23 -26.76
C ARG A 45 6.75 -0.09 -25.68
N GLU A 46 5.53 0.25 -26.07
CA GLU A 46 4.39 0.14 -25.16
C GLU A 46 3.95 -1.31 -25.00
N TYR A 47 3.54 -1.66 -23.80
CA TYR A 47 2.90 -2.94 -23.47
C TYR A 47 1.56 -2.62 -22.81
N GLY A 48 0.57 -3.50 -22.95
CA GLY A 48 -0.72 -3.26 -22.31
C GLY A 48 -1.63 -4.48 -22.30
N GLY A 49 -2.82 -4.28 -21.74
CA GLY A 49 -3.85 -5.29 -21.63
C GLY A 49 -5.00 -4.84 -20.76
N PHE A 50 -5.80 -5.80 -20.30
CA PHE A 50 -6.99 -5.57 -19.49
C PHE A 50 -6.86 -6.18 -18.10
N ILE A 51 -7.46 -5.51 -17.12
CA ILE A 51 -7.90 -6.12 -15.87
C ILE A 51 -9.37 -6.44 -16.04
N LEU A 52 -9.72 -7.71 -15.85
CA LEU A 52 -11.08 -8.23 -15.93
C LEU A 52 -11.57 -8.60 -14.54
N VAL A 53 -12.87 -8.45 -14.30
CA VAL A 53 -13.55 -8.95 -13.11
C VAL A 53 -14.33 -10.21 -13.46
N ARG A 54 -14.16 -11.25 -12.66
CA ARG A 54 -14.87 -12.53 -12.79
C ARG A 54 -16.21 -12.47 -12.08
N LYS A 55 -17.13 -13.36 -12.46
CA LYS A 55 -18.43 -13.53 -11.77
C LYS A 55 -18.34 -13.80 -10.26
N ASP A 56 -17.22 -14.33 -9.77
CA ASP A 56 -16.96 -14.55 -8.33
C ASP A 56 -16.37 -13.31 -7.62
N GLY A 57 -16.27 -12.17 -8.32
CA GLY A 57 -15.76 -10.91 -7.78
C GLY A 57 -14.24 -10.80 -7.75
N LYS A 58 -13.49 -11.81 -8.24
CA LYS A 58 -12.02 -11.76 -8.31
C LYS A 58 -11.56 -11.05 -9.59
N TYR A 59 -10.38 -10.44 -9.52
CA TYR A 59 -9.77 -9.72 -10.62
C TYR A 59 -8.65 -10.54 -11.26
N VAL A 60 -8.53 -10.50 -12.58
CA VAL A 60 -7.39 -11.07 -13.31
C VAL A 60 -6.82 -10.04 -14.26
N ALA A 61 -5.52 -10.09 -14.51
CA ALA A 61 -4.90 -9.34 -15.60
C ALA A 61 -4.68 -10.27 -16.80
N THR A 62 -4.87 -9.77 -18.01
CA THR A 62 -4.29 -10.39 -19.20
C THR A 62 -2.77 -10.37 -19.11
N GLU A 63 -2.08 -11.27 -19.81
CA GLU A 63 -0.64 -11.13 -19.99
C GLU A 63 -0.33 -9.89 -20.87
N PRO A 64 0.71 -9.09 -20.54
CA PRO A 64 1.05 -7.88 -21.29
C PRO A 64 1.36 -8.18 -22.76
N MET A 65 0.56 -7.60 -23.65
CA MET A 65 0.75 -7.68 -25.09
C MET A 65 1.64 -6.55 -25.59
N ASN A 66 2.40 -6.84 -26.64
CA ASN A 66 3.27 -5.87 -27.28
C ASN A 66 2.42 -4.89 -28.09
N GLY A 67 2.55 -3.60 -27.81
CA GLY A 67 2.09 -2.54 -28.69
C GLY A 67 3.13 -2.15 -29.73
N SER A 68 2.88 -1.00 -30.36
CA SER A 68 3.86 -0.28 -31.17
C SER A 68 4.90 0.41 -30.28
N ARG A 69 5.89 1.05 -30.92
CA ARG A 69 6.97 1.76 -30.21
C ARG A 69 6.45 2.84 -29.25
N PHE A 70 5.35 3.51 -29.58
CA PHE A 70 4.82 4.67 -28.85
C PHE A 70 3.30 4.61 -28.63
N SER A 71 2.68 3.45 -28.87
CA SER A 71 1.24 3.28 -28.66
C SER A 71 0.86 1.82 -28.44
N PHE A 72 0.01 1.59 -27.45
CA PHE A 72 -0.73 0.36 -27.24
C PHE A 72 -2.15 0.48 -27.82
N ASP A 73 -2.58 -0.52 -28.58
CA ASP A 73 -3.96 -0.63 -29.09
C ASP A 73 -4.76 -1.67 -28.28
N PRO A 74 -5.71 -1.25 -27.42
CA PRO A 74 -6.54 -2.18 -26.66
C PRO A 74 -7.43 -3.07 -27.55
N ASN A 75 -7.68 -2.68 -28.82
CA ASN A 75 -8.51 -3.43 -29.75
C ASN A 75 -7.82 -4.68 -30.35
N GLU A 76 -6.54 -4.89 -30.02
CA GLU A 76 -5.76 -6.06 -30.47
C GLU A 76 -5.65 -7.15 -29.39
N VAL A 77 -6.10 -6.89 -28.16
CA VAL A 77 -5.91 -7.82 -27.04
C VAL A 77 -6.76 -9.09 -27.15
N PHE A 78 -8.00 -8.92 -27.58
CA PHE A 78 -8.94 -10.01 -27.73
C PHE A 78 -9.15 -10.36 -29.20
N PRO A 79 -9.33 -11.65 -29.54
CA PRO A 79 -9.67 -12.06 -30.89
C PRO A 79 -10.95 -11.37 -31.37
N ARG A 80 -10.93 -10.87 -32.61
CA ARG A 80 -12.08 -10.19 -33.21
C ARG A 80 -12.36 -10.75 -34.60
N ASN A 81 -13.62 -10.67 -34.99
CA ASN A 81 -14.06 -10.91 -36.35
C ASN A 81 -14.48 -9.57 -36.95
N ASP A 82 -13.61 -8.98 -37.77
CA ASP A 82 -13.84 -7.68 -38.39
C ASP A 82 -14.95 -7.72 -39.46
N GLU A 83 -15.22 -8.89 -40.07
CA GLU A 83 -16.28 -9.05 -41.07
C GLU A 83 -17.67 -9.08 -40.44
N GLU A 84 -17.82 -9.79 -39.32
CA GLU A 84 -19.09 -9.90 -38.59
C GLU A 84 -19.25 -8.84 -37.49
N GLY A 85 -18.21 -8.08 -37.17
CA GLY A 85 -18.28 -6.94 -36.25
C GLY A 85 -18.44 -7.33 -34.77
N TYR A 86 -17.75 -8.38 -34.31
CA TYR A 86 -17.73 -8.75 -32.88
C TYR A 86 -16.31 -9.03 -32.36
N VAL A 87 -16.16 -8.93 -31.04
CA VAL A 87 -14.96 -9.32 -30.28
C VAL A 87 -15.29 -10.51 -29.36
N LEU A 88 -14.40 -11.49 -29.32
CA LEU A 88 -14.53 -12.67 -28.47
C LEU A 88 -13.99 -12.38 -27.07
N TYR A 89 -14.82 -12.61 -26.05
CA TYR A 89 -14.46 -12.43 -24.65
C TYR A 89 -14.54 -13.77 -23.89
N PRO A 90 -13.71 -13.97 -22.85
CA PRO A 90 -13.82 -15.14 -22.01
C PRO A 90 -15.16 -15.15 -21.27
N GLN A 91 -15.82 -16.30 -21.24
CA GLN A 91 -17.12 -16.45 -20.59
C GLN A 91 -17.04 -16.19 -19.07
N GLY A 92 -17.89 -15.28 -18.57
CA GLY A 92 -17.97 -14.97 -17.14
C GLY A 92 -16.98 -13.92 -16.62
N TYR A 93 -16.44 -13.11 -17.52
CA TYR A 93 -15.55 -12.00 -17.23
C TYR A 93 -16.11 -10.71 -17.81
N ASP A 94 -16.01 -9.62 -17.05
CA ASP A 94 -16.36 -8.27 -17.47
C ASP A 94 -15.10 -7.38 -17.41
N ASP A 95 -15.12 -6.28 -18.17
CA ASP A 95 -14.04 -5.29 -18.13
C ASP A 95 -14.03 -4.54 -16.79
N TYR A 96 -12.84 -4.27 -16.26
CA TYR A 96 -12.68 -3.38 -15.11
C TYR A 96 -11.72 -2.23 -15.40
N ALA A 97 -10.56 -2.50 -16.01
CA ALA A 97 -9.60 -1.46 -16.33
C ALA A 97 -8.72 -1.84 -17.52
N ILE A 98 -8.13 -0.84 -18.14
CA ILE A 98 -7.01 -1.01 -19.07
C ILE A 98 -5.72 -0.72 -18.31
N TYR A 99 -4.66 -1.47 -18.58
CA TYR A 99 -3.31 -1.09 -18.18
C TYR A 99 -2.42 -0.93 -19.41
N HIS A 100 -1.52 0.03 -19.37
CA HIS A 100 -0.46 0.15 -20.37
C HIS A 100 0.83 0.68 -19.75
N SER A 101 1.92 0.62 -20.52
CA SER A 101 3.23 1.16 -20.15
C SER A 101 3.76 2.07 -21.22
N HIS A 102 4.54 3.07 -20.81
CA HIS A 102 5.32 3.88 -21.74
C HIS A 102 6.73 3.34 -21.96
N PRO A 103 7.33 3.56 -23.14
CA PRO A 103 8.73 3.25 -23.38
C PRO A 103 9.65 4.20 -22.60
N SER A 104 10.92 3.81 -22.43
CA SER A 104 11.96 4.66 -21.85
C SER A 104 12.71 5.35 -22.99
N LEU A 105 12.11 6.41 -23.54
CA LEU A 105 12.66 7.20 -24.65
C LEU A 105 12.69 8.68 -24.25
N GLN A 106 13.85 9.31 -24.39
CA GLN A 106 14.08 10.72 -24.04
C GLN A 106 14.23 11.64 -25.26
N ALA A 107 14.12 11.10 -26.48
CA ALA A 107 14.34 11.87 -27.70
C ALA A 107 13.26 12.95 -27.89
N GLY A 108 13.66 14.18 -28.18
CA GLY A 108 12.75 15.30 -28.42
C GLY A 108 12.27 16.02 -27.17
N LEU A 109 12.90 15.76 -26.01
CA LEU A 109 12.58 16.39 -24.73
C LEU A 109 13.64 17.40 -24.29
N GLU A 110 14.60 17.74 -25.16
CA GLU A 110 15.83 18.47 -24.79
C GLU A 110 15.56 19.86 -24.21
N GLU A 111 14.50 20.52 -24.67
CA GLU A 111 14.10 21.87 -24.27
C GLU A 111 13.41 21.92 -22.89
N TRP A 112 13.01 20.77 -22.34
CA TRP A 112 12.34 20.70 -21.04
C TRP A 112 13.34 20.69 -19.87
N PRO A 113 12.96 21.23 -18.69
CA PRO A 113 13.72 20.99 -17.46
C PRO A 113 13.84 19.49 -17.17
N GLU A 114 14.96 19.03 -16.60
CA GLU A 114 15.20 17.59 -16.39
C GLU A 114 14.09 16.86 -15.65
N ARG A 115 13.48 17.51 -14.65
CA ARG A 115 12.33 16.94 -13.93
C ARG A 115 11.13 16.66 -14.84
N GLU A 116 10.90 17.51 -15.84
CA GLU A 116 9.80 17.37 -16.80
C GLU A 116 10.11 16.31 -17.86
N LYS A 117 11.38 16.18 -18.28
CA LYS A 117 11.84 15.07 -19.14
C LYS A 117 11.55 13.70 -18.53
N VAL A 118 11.69 13.58 -17.20
CA VAL A 118 11.33 12.36 -16.47
C VAL A 118 9.82 12.27 -16.22
N THR A 119 9.15 13.38 -15.94
CA THR A 119 7.70 13.39 -15.64
C THR A 119 6.88 12.90 -16.83
N TYR A 120 7.16 13.39 -18.03
CA TYR A 120 6.36 13.12 -19.22
C TYR A 120 6.15 11.64 -19.53
N PRO A 121 7.20 10.82 -19.75
CA PRO A 121 7.02 9.41 -20.06
C PRO A 121 6.48 8.60 -18.88
N ASN A 122 6.52 9.13 -17.65
CA ASN A 122 5.94 8.48 -16.47
C ASN A 122 4.51 8.91 -16.17
N SER A 123 3.92 9.82 -16.95
CA SER A 123 2.57 10.37 -16.76
C SER A 123 1.66 10.09 -17.96
N PHE A 124 0.34 10.16 -17.77
CA PHE A 124 -0.63 10.00 -18.85
C PHE A 124 -0.45 11.09 -19.92
N SER A 125 -0.30 10.68 -21.18
CA SER A 125 -0.26 11.60 -22.32
C SER A 125 -1.66 12.14 -22.64
N ALA A 126 -1.75 13.19 -23.46
CA ALA A 126 -3.05 13.71 -23.91
C ALA A 126 -3.91 12.63 -24.60
N GLY A 127 -3.27 11.74 -25.37
CA GLY A 127 -3.95 10.60 -26.00
C GLY A 127 -4.46 9.59 -25.00
N ASP A 128 -3.69 9.30 -23.94
CA ASP A 128 -4.14 8.37 -22.90
C ASP A 128 -5.32 8.93 -22.10
N ILE A 129 -5.27 10.24 -21.77
CA ILE A 129 -6.36 10.91 -21.07
C ILE A 129 -7.63 10.90 -21.93
N TYR A 130 -7.51 11.19 -23.22
CA TYR A 130 -8.64 11.11 -24.16
C TYR A 130 -9.21 9.69 -24.19
N ALA A 131 -8.38 8.68 -24.42
CA ALA A 131 -8.81 7.29 -24.53
C ALA A 131 -9.44 6.76 -23.21
N ALA A 132 -8.90 7.15 -22.05
CA ALA A 132 -9.46 6.77 -20.76
C ALA A 132 -10.85 7.38 -20.54
N ILE A 133 -11.05 8.67 -20.82
CA ILE A 133 -12.35 9.34 -20.64
C ILE A 133 -13.37 8.89 -21.71
N ASP A 134 -12.93 8.58 -22.93
CA ASP A 134 -13.81 8.06 -23.99
C ASP A 134 -14.37 6.66 -23.66
N ASP A 135 -13.60 5.84 -22.94
CA ASP A 135 -13.98 4.48 -22.52
C ASP A 135 -14.75 4.44 -21.18
N GLN A 136 -15.19 5.59 -20.65
CA GLN A 136 -15.78 5.75 -19.31
C GLN A 136 -17.05 4.93 -19.01
N GLU A 137 -17.73 4.45 -20.06
CA GLU A 137 -18.91 3.60 -19.92
C GLU A 137 -18.55 2.12 -19.72
N VAL A 138 -17.30 1.75 -20.01
CA VAL A 138 -16.81 0.37 -20.00
C VAL A 138 -15.80 0.17 -18.88
N CYS A 139 -14.74 0.96 -18.85
CA CYS A 139 -13.67 0.84 -17.87
C CYS A 139 -13.68 2.05 -16.92
N PRO A 140 -14.00 1.89 -15.63
CA PRO A 140 -13.93 2.99 -14.66
C PRO A 140 -12.50 3.44 -14.33
N ALA A 141 -11.48 2.62 -14.63
CA ALA A 141 -10.09 2.92 -14.29
C ALA A 141 -9.11 2.59 -15.43
N THR A 142 -7.98 3.31 -15.45
CA THR A 142 -6.83 3.02 -16.31
C THR A 142 -5.55 3.08 -15.49
N TYR A 143 -4.63 2.14 -15.70
CA TYR A 143 -3.33 2.08 -15.03
C TYR A 143 -2.19 2.38 -16.00
N LEU A 144 -1.22 3.19 -15.56
CA LEU A 144 0.01 3.46 -16.31
C LEU A 144 1.23 2.95 -15.54
N SER A 145 1.98 2.06 -16.18
CA SER A 145 3.27 1.56 -15.72
C SER A 145 4.41 2.43 -16.29
N GLY A 146 5.02 3.24 -15.45
CA GLY A 146 6.08 4.17 -15.83
C GLY A 146 7.45 3.50 -16.10
N PRO A 147 8.31 4.11 -16.94
CA PRO A 147 9.71 3.71 -17.10
C PRO A 147 10.58 3.84 -15.86
N ASP A 148 10.22 4.68 -14.88
CA ASP A 148 10.89 4.74 -13.58
C ASP A 148 10.49 3.57 -12.63
N GLY A 149 9.57 2.72 -13.08
CA GLY A 149 9.00 1.62 -12.31
C GLY A 149 7.86 2.04 -11.40
N SER A 150 7.29 3.24 -11.57
CA SER A 150 6.04 3.62 -10.92
C SER A 150 4.85 2.93 -11.57
N LEU A 151 3.78 2.80 -10.78
CA LEU A 151 2.47 2.41 -11.27
C LEU A 151 1.48 3.43 -10.73
N ILE A 152 0.79 4.12 -11.63
CA ILE A 152 -0.25 5.07 -11.28
C ILE A 152 -1.59 4.60 -11.85
N LYS A 153 -2.67 5.01 -11.21
CA LYS A 153 -4.06 4.67 -11.56
C LYS A 153 -4.84 5.96 -11.71
N TYR A 154 -5.62 6.06 -12.78
CA TYR A 154 -6.61 7.11 -12.93
C TYR A 154 -8.00 6.47 -12.91
N THR A 155 -8.82 6.86 -11.93
CA THR A 155 -10.22 6.46 -11.81
C THR A 155 -11.11 7.63 -12.18
N LEU A 156 -12.05 7.37 -13.08
CA LEU A 156 -12.96 8.39 -13.60
C LEU A 156 -13.97 8.80 -12.54
N SER A 157 -14.12 10.11 -12.38
CA SER A 157 -15.04 10.70 -11.39
C SER A 157 -16.35 11.18 -12.02
N ARG A 158 -16.39 11.34 -13.36
CA ARG A 158 -17.49 11.96 -14.11
C ARG A 158 -17.79 13.38 -13.63
N SER A 159 -16.75 14.10 -13.24
CA SER A 159 -16.87 15.49 -12.79
C SER A 159 -16.94 16.45 -13.99
N ALA A 160 -17.51 17.64 -13.79
CA ALA A 160 -17.47 18.71 -14.80
C ALA A 160 -16.03 19.14 -15.15
N ALA A 161 -15.08 18.93 -14.24
CA ALA A 161 -13.66 19.17 -14.51
C ALA A 161 -13.09 18.10 -15.47
N GLU A 162 -13.58 16.87 -15.41
CA GLU A 162 -13.28 15.78 -16.35
C GLU A 162 -13.82 16.09 -17.75
N ASP A 163 -15.06 16.58 -17.87
CA ASP A 163 -15.64 17.04 -19.15
C ASP A 163 -14.81 18.17 -19.77
N THR A 164 -14.37 19.12 -18.94
CA THR A 164 -13.52 20.24 -19.36
C THR A 164 -12.15 19.74 -19.81
N LEU A 165 -11.56 18.78 -19.08
CA LEU A 165 -10.28 18.18 -19.45
C LEU A 165 -10.40 17.41 -20.76
N PHE A 166 -11.48 16.64 -20.94
CA PHE A 166 -11.76 15.86 -22.15
C PHE A 166 -11.80 16.74 -23.39
N ALA A 167 -12.51 17.87 -23.35
CA ALA A 167 -12.55 18.83 -24.45
C ALA A 167 -11.17 19.40 -24.81
N ARG A 168 -10.25 19.51 -23.83
CA ARG A 168 -8.90 20.06 -24.03
C ARG A 168 -7.89 19.05 -24.54
N VAL A 169 -8.13 17.74 -24.34
CA VAL A 169 -7.32 16.64 -24.89
C VAL A 169 -7.89 16.07 -26.19
N ALA A 170 -9.13 16.43 -26.55
CA ALA A 170 -9.72 16.12 -27.84
C ALA A 170 -9.06 16.93 -28.97
N GLY A 171 -8.95 16.28 -30.14
CA GLY A 171 -8.66 16.94 -31.41
C GLY A 171 -9.82 17.82 -31.90
N PRO A 172 -9.69 18.43 -33.10
CA PRO A 172 -10.75 19.27 -33.66
C PRO A 172 -12.03 18.48 -33.94
N PRO A 173 -13.21 19.14 -34.05
CA PRO A 173 -14.53 18.47 -34.07
C PRO A 173 -14.73 17.35 -35.09
N GLY A 174 -14.03 17.38 -36.24
CA GLY A 174 -14.11 16.32 -37.26
C GLY A 174 -13.22 15.11 -37.00
N MET A 175 -12.28 15.20 -36.05
CA MET A 175 -11.31 14.16 -35.71
C MET A 175 -10.94 14.25 -34.21
N PRO A 176 -11.91 14.07 -33.30
CA PRO A 176 -11.69 14.29 -31.86
C PRO A 176 -10.68 13.32 -31.24
N HIS A 177 -10.47 12.14 -31.82
CA HIS A 177 -9.49 11.15 -31.37
C HIS A 177 -8.03 11.52 -31.68
N LEU A 178 -7.78 12.52 -32.54
CA LEU A 178 -6.42 12.97 -32.86
C LEU A 178 -5.91 13.95 -31.80
N SER A 179 -5.59 13.43 -30.61
CA SER A 179 -5.10 14.21 -29.47
C SER A 179 -3.77 14.94 -29.73
N GLU A 180 -3.00 14.55 -30.74
CA GLU A 180 -1.82 15.30 -31.22
C GLU A 180 -2.17 16.73 -31.69
N LEU A 181 -3.43 16.95 -32.07
CA LEU A 181 -3.93 18.27 -32.50
C LEU A 181 -4.69 19.01 -31.39
N SER A 182 -4.75 18.43 -30.19
CA SER A 182 -5.47 18.97 -29.03
C SER A 182 -4.81 20.23 -28.44
N GLN A 183 -5.56 20.96 -27.62
CA GLN A 183 -5.05 22.14 -26.92
C GLN A 183 -3.90 21.77 -25.99
N ILE A 184 -4.03 20.69 -25.21
CA ILE A 184 -2.99 20.28 -24.26
C ILE A 184 -1.73 19.82 -24.99
N HIS A 185 -1.85 19.03 -26.06
CA HIS A 185 -0.68 18.60 -26.83
C HIS A 185 0.08 19.79 -27.44
N LYS A 186 -0.63 20.75 -28.04
CA LYS A 186 -0.03 22.00 -28.54
C LYS A 186 0.61 22.83 -27.44
N ALA A 187 0.02 22.89 -26.26
CA ALA A 187 0.59 23.62 -25.12
C ALA A 187 1.89 23.00 -24.61
N LEU A 188 1.97 21.66 -24.59
CA LEU A 188 3.21 20.93 -24.27
C LEU A 188 4.29 21.16 -25.33
N GLN A 189 3.95 21.11 -26.62
CA GLN A 189 4.89 21.39 -27.72
C GLN A 189 5.43 22.82 -27.68
N ASN A 190 4.57 23.80 -27.35
CA ASN A 190 4.95 25.21 -27.29
C ASN A 190 5.55 25.64 -25.93
N LEU A 191 5.78 24.70 -25.01
CA LEU A 191 6.31 24.94 -23.66
C LEU A 191 5.47 25.91 -22.80
N THR A 192 4.22 26.16 -23.19
CA THR A 192 3.28 26.99 -22.41
C THR A 192 2.59 26.20 -21.31
N MET A 193 2.74 24.87 -21.35
CA MET A 193 2.35 23.92 -20.33
C MET A 193 3.46 22.88 -20.17
N LEU A 194 3.72 22.45 -18.95
CA LEU A 194 4.67 21.39 -18.64
C LEU A 194 3.94 20.08 -18.33
N PRO A 195 4.60 18.91 -18.47
CA PRO A 195 4.05 17.62 -18.06
C PRO A 195 3.47 17.63 -16.64
N SER A 196 4.14 18.27 -15.68
CA SER A 196 3.65 18.40 -14.32
C SER A 196 2.37 19.25 -14.16
N ASP A 197 2.08 20.17 -15.09
CA ASP A 197 0.78 20.86 -15.15
C ASP A 197 -0.33 19.89 -15.58
N VAL A 198 -0.06 19.00 -16.53
CA VAL A 198 -1.02 17.99 -16.99
C VAL A 198 -1.36 17.00 -15.88
N VAL A 199 -0.36 16.57 -15.10
CA VAL A 199 -0.58 15.73 -13.91
C VAL A 199 -1.53 16.41 -12.92
N ARG A 200 -1.33 17.70 -12.63
CA ARG A 200 -2.19 18.47 -11.72
C ARG A 200 -3.61 18.65 -12.28
N LEU A 201 -3.75 18.84 -13.60
CA LEU A 201 -5.07 18.88 -14.25
C LEU A 201 -5.80 17.55 -14.08
N LEU A 202 -5.11 16.43 -14.28
CA LEU A 202 -5.69 15.10 -14.14
C LEU A 202 -6.11 14.82 -12.69
N ALA A 203 -5.24 15.17 -11.72
CA ALA A 203 -5.51 15.06 -10.28
C ALA A 203 -6.67 15.96 -9.81
N GLY A 204 -6.93 17.08 -10.50
CA GLY A 204 -8.06 17.95 -10.23
C GLY A 204 -9.36 17.55 -10.95
N ALA A 205 -9.25 16.79 -12.04
CA ALA A 205 -10.38 16.35 -12.84
C ALA A 205 -11.00 15.04 -12.36
N GLY A 206 -10.19 14.10 -11.86
CA GLY A 206 -10.64 12.82 -11.32
C GLY A 206 -9.73 12.29 -10.22
N ASP A 207 -9.81 10.98 -9.96
CA ASP A 207 -9.02 10.33 -8.91
C ASP A 207 -7.74 9.72 -9.48
N LEU A 208 -6.66 10.52 -9.45
CA LEU A 208 -5.31 10.06 -9.77
C LEU A 208 -4.62 9.53 -8.51
N GLU A 209 -4.10 8.31 -8.56
CA GLU A 209 -3.48 7.61 -7.43
C GLU A 209 -2.14 6.98 -7.81
N VAL A 210 -1.20 6.98 -6.87
CA VAL A 210 0.06 6.23 -6.96
C VAL A 210 -0.15 4.86 -6.32
N ILE A 211 0.07 3.79 -7.09
CA ILE A 211 -0.10 2.39 -6.65
C ILE A 211 1.24 1.75 -6.30
N VAL A 212 2.28 2.04 -7.11
CA VAL A 212 3.68 1.69 -6.84
C VAL A 212 4.50 2.98 -6.86
N PRO A 213 5.06 3.39 -5.71
CA PRO A 213 5.68 4.70 -5.56
C PRO A 213 7.09 4.72 -6.15
N ARG A 214 7.52 5.89 -6.61
CA ARG A 214 8.90 6.18 -7.03
C ARG A 214 9.23 7.62 -6.69
N ARG A 215 10.53 7.96 -6.70
CA ARG A 215 11.02 9.31 -6.36
C ARG A 215 10.25 10.42 -7.09
N LEU A 216 9.92 10.21 -8.36
CA LEU A 216 9.16 11.17 -9.16
C LEU A 216 7.80 11.50 -8.54
N TRP A 217 7.02 10.45 -8.23
CA TRP A 217 5.62 10.54 -7.84
C TRP A 217 5.42 10.81 -6.35
N GLY A 218 6.36 10.39 -5.51
CA GLY A 218 6.22 10.38 -4.06
C GLY A 218 5.51 9.13 -3.57
N ARG A 219 4.70 9.29 -2.52
CA ARG A 219 4.09 8.20 -1.72
C ARG A 219 2.87 7.57 -2.40
N VAL A 220 2.47 6.39 -1.94
CA VAL A 220 1.24 5.70 -2.41
C VAL A 220 -0.02 6.50 -2.04
N GLY A 221 -1.01 6.48 -2.92
CA GLY A 221 -2.33 7.07 -2.71
C GLY A 221 -2.61 8.27 -3.59
N LYS A 222 -3.62 9.07 -3.23
CA LYS A 222 -4.15 10.15 -4.06
C LYS A 222 -3.11 11.23 -4.34
N VAL A 223 -2.95 11.56 -5.63
CA VAL A 223 -2.13 12.67 -6.11
C VAL A 223 -2.89 13.97 -5.87
N SER A 224 -2.25 14.92 -5.20
CA SER A 224 -2.86 16.22 -4.88
C SER A 224 -2.84 17.19 -6.08
N THR A 225 -3.75 18.15 -6.11
CA THR A 225 -3.83 19.19 -7.15
C THR A 225 -2.64 20.16 -7.14
N ASP A 226 -1.86 20.17 -6.06
CA ASP A 226 -0.61 20.94 -5.92
C ASP A 226 0.65 20.07 -6.11
N TRP A 227 0.49 18.84 -6.63
CA TRP A 227 1.59 17.89 -6.86
C TRP A 227 2.73 18.50 -7.67
N ARG A 228 3.96 18.12 -7.30
CA ARG A 228 5.20 18.50 -7.99
C ARG A 228 6.08 17.28 -8.17
N PRO A 229 6.86 17.20 -9.27
CA PRO A 229 7.87 16.16 -9.43
C PRO A 229 8.84 16.16 -8.26
N TYR A 230 9.16 14.98 -7.75
CA TYR A 230 10.04 14.78 -6.59
C TYR A 230 9.55 15.54 -5.34
N PRO A 231 8.31 15.27 -4.88
CA PRO A 231 7.73 16.00 -3.75
C PRO A 231 8.54 15.81 -2.46
N ASP A 232 9.20 14.66 -2.31
CA ASP A 232 10.08 14.37 -1.18
C ASP A 232 11.44 15.11 -1.28
N ASP A 233 11.90 15.52 -2.46
CA ASP A 233 13.14 16.31 -2.61
C ASP A 233 12.90 17.78 -2.19
N ALA A 234 11.70 18.31 -2.46
CA ALA A 234 11.24 19.61 -1.97
C ALA A 234 10.97 19.61 -0.45
N ALA A 235 10.80 18.44 0.16
CA ALA A 235 10.64 18.24 1.60
C ALA A 235 11.97 18.39 2.40
N THR A 236 13.01 19.00 1.81
CA THR A 236 14.09 19.66 2.59
C THR A 236 13.59 20.84 3.42
N ARG A 237 12.31 21.22 3.27
CA ARG A 237 11.55 21.90 4.32
C ARG A 237 10.81 20.85 5.15
N THR A 238 11.36 20.60 6.33
CA THR A 238 10.80 19.74 7.39
C THR A 238 9.29 19.96 7.51
N PRO A 239 8.44 18.97 7.22
CA PRO A 239 7.06 19.06 7.67
C PRO A 239 7.09 19.05 9.21
N PRO A 240 6.33 19.92 9.89
CA PRO A 240 6.15 19.78 11.33
C PRO A 240 5.43 18.45 11.56
N VAL A 241 6.18 17.42 11.95
CA VAL A 241 5.63 16.13 12.33
C VAL A 241 4.97 16.33 13.69
N THR A 242 3.68 16.65 13.65
CA THR A 242 2.83 16.51 14.82
C THR A 242 2.77 15.02 15.14
N SER A 243 3.15 14.66 16.37
CA SER A 243 2.74 13.36 16.92
C SER A 243 1.23 13.25 16.70
N PRO A 244 0.72 12.25 15.96
CA PRO A 244 -0.71 12.17 15.74
C PRO A 244 -1.35 11.82 17.07
N ALA A 245 -1.90 12.84 17.73
CA ALA A 245 -2.64 12.71 18.97
C ALA A 245 -3.97 11.95 18.77
N SER A 246 -4.35 11.63 17.52
CA SER A 246 -5.61 10.98 17.21
C SER A 246 -5.47 9.89 16.14
N CYS A 247 -5.87 8.68 16.52
CA CYS A 247 -6.36 7.64 15.61
C CYS A 247 -7.45 8.19 14.68
N ALA A 248 -7.11 8.61 13.46
CA ALA A 248 -8.11 8.87 12.43
C ALA A 248 -8.47 7.55 11.73
N VAL A 249 -9.76 7.21 11.70
CA VAL A 249 -10.27 6.08 10.91
C VAL A 249 -10.17 6.48 9.43
N GLN A 250 -9.44 5.72 8.63
CA GLN A 250 -9.33 5.94 7.18
C GLN A 250 -10.44 5.16 6.47
N TRP A 251 -11.18 5.84 5.59
CA TRP A 251 -12.26 5.24 4.81
C TRP A 251 -12.01 5.43 3.29
N PRO A 252 -12.15 4.38 2.46
CA PRO A 252 -12.36 2.98 2.83
C PRO A 252 -11.15 2.40 3.61
N PRO A 253 -11.33 1.34 4.43
CA PRO A 253 -10.22 0.71 5.14
C PRO A 253 -9.23 0.20 4.11
N ARG A 254 -7.96 0.61 4.23
CA ARG A 254 -6.91 0.10 3.35
C ARG A 254 -6.82 -1.43 3.54
N PRO A 255 -6.84 -2.23 2.44
CA PRO A 255 -6.63 -3.66 2.55
C PRO A 255 -5.25 -3.95 3.14
N LEU A 256 -5.15 -5.02 3.94
CA LEU A 256 -3.87 -5.46 4.45
C LEU A 256 -3.08 -6.09 3.30
N SER A 257 -1.86 -5.62 3.05
CA SER A 257 -0.89 -6.37 2.24
C SER A 257 -0.46 -7.60 3.04
N LEU A 258 -0.68 -8.80 2.53
CA LEU A 258 -0.42 -10.04 3.25
C LEU A 258 0.74 -10.81 2.61
N SER A 259 1.57 -11.42 3.46
CA SER A 259 2.65 -12.30 3.04
C SER A 259 2.16 -13.59 2.37
N VAL A 260 3.09 -14.42 1.90
CA VAL A 260 2.82 -15.85 1.67
C VAL A 260 2.47 -16.59 2.98
N PRO A 261 1.79 -17.76 2.92
CA PRO A 261 1.50 -18.57 4.09
C PRO A 261 2.75 -19.19 4.73
N PHE A 262 2.81 -19.18 6.06
CA PHE A 262 3.85 -19.80 6.89
C PHE A 262 3.28 -20.91 7.77
N THR A 263 4.13 -21.88 8.14
CA THR A 263 3.73 -22.99 9.02
C THR A 263 3.88 -22.65 10.51
N ARG A 264 4.67 -21.63 10.85
CA ARG A 264 4.92 -21.18 12.22
C ARG A 264 4.80 -19.66 12.34
N ALA A 265 4.21 -19.19 13.43
CA ALA A 265 4.12 -17.77 13.77
C ALA A 265 5.49 -17.07 13.78
N ASP A 266 6.51 -17.73 14.36
CA ASP A 266 7.88 -17.20 14.43
C ASP A 266 8.55 -17.06 13.05
N GLU A 267 8.16 -17.84 12.04
CA GLU A 267 8.65 -17.68 10.66
C GLU A 267 8.05 -16.45 10.00
N ALA A 268 6.74 -16.26 10.16
CA ALA A 268 6.04 -15.08 9.68
C ALA A 268 6.61 -13.80 10.33
N ALA A 269 6.87 -13.82 11.64
CA ALA A 269 7.49 -12.70 12.35
C ALA A 269 8.90 -12.38 11.84
N ARG A 270 9.74 -13.39 11.55
CA ARG A 270 11.06 -13.17 10.92
C ARG A 270 10.95 -12.58 9.53
N TYR A 271 9.94 -12.98 8.75
CA TYR A 271 9.66 -12.38 7.45
C TYR A 271 9.38 -10.87 7.60
N ALA A 272 8.45 -10.48 8.47
CA ALA A 272 8.17 -9.06 8.73
C ALA A 272 9.41 -8.31 9.26
N HIS A 273 10.18 -8.91 10.18
CA HIS A 273 11.43 -8.34 10.68
C HIS A 273 12.43 -8.04 9.57
N GLY A 274 12.64 -8.98 8.63
CA GLY A 274 13.50 -8.78 7.47
C GLY A 274 12.97 -7.73 6.49
N ARG A 275 11.64 -7.58 6.39
CA ARG A 275 11.00 -6.54 5.58
C ARG A 275 11.16 -5.15 6.20
N ILE A 276 11.18 -5.01 7.53
CA ILE A 276 11.51 -3.76 8.21
C ILE A 276 13.00 -3.43 7.96
N GLY A 277 13.89 -4.33 8.36
CA GLY A 277 15.34 -4.17 8.19
C GLY A 277 15.88 -2.90 8.88
N THR A 278 16.91 -2.28 8.30
CA THR A 278 17.53 -1.04 8.80
C THR A 278 16.96 0.23 8.15
N ARG A 279 15.78 0.14 7.53
CA ARG A 279 15.16 1.27 6.82
C ARG A 279 14.67 2.29 7.84
N ILE A 280 14.69 3.57 7.48
CA ILE A 280 14.14 4.62 8.34
C ILE A 280 12.61 4.54 8.28
N HIS A 281 11.95 4.47 9.43
CA HIS A 281 10.50 4.35 9.57
C HIS A 281 10.00 5.01 10.87
N SER A 282 8.73 5.42 10.86
CA SER A 282 7.95 5.73 12.06
C SER A 282 7.65 4.46 12.88
N GLN A 283 6.98 4.59 14.02
CA GLN A 283 6.55 3.41 14.78
C GLN A 283 5.69 2.49 13.91
N ILE A 284 6.00 1.20 13.91
CA ILE A 284 5.28 0.17 13.18
C ILE A 284 4.57 -0.73 14.18
N ILE A 285 3.33 -1.05 13.89
CA ILE A 285 2.55 -2.09 14.51
C ILE A 285 1.95 -2.90 13.36
N GLY A 286 1.87 -4.22 13.45
CA GLY A 286 1.18 -5.00 12.44
C GLY A 286 0.61 -6.29 13.00
N PHE A 287 -0.08 -7.05 12.16
CA PHE A 287 -0.93 -8.16 12.59
C PHE A 287 -0.41 -9.50 12.06
N LEU A 288 -0.39 -10.49 12.95
CA LEU A 288 -0.25 -11.89 12.59
C LEU A 288 -1.66 -12.49 12.50
N LEU A 289 -1.95 -13.14 11.38
CA LEU A 289 -3.20 -13.83 11.13
C LEU A 289 -2.99 -15.35 11.18
N PHE A 290 -3.98 -16.08 11.69
CA PHE A 290 -3.95 -17.54 11.77
C PHE A 290 -5.25 -18.15 11.24
N ASN A 291 -5.13 -19.16 10.40
CA ASN A 291 -6.24 -20.00 9.98
C ASN A 291 -6.22 -21.31 10.78
N PRO A 292 -7.23 -21.56 11.65
CA PRO A 292 -7.24 -22.74 12.51
C PRO A 292 -7.49 -24.05 11.75
N VAL A 293 -8.05 -23.98 10.53
CA VAL A 293 -8.36 -25.15 9.70
C VAL A 293 -7.11 -25.62 8.96
N THR A 294 -6.45 -24.71 8.22
CA THR A 294 -5.24 -25.03 7.45
C THR A 294 -3.97 -25.01 8.31
N ARG A 295 -4.06 -24.48 9.53
CA ARG A 295 -2.93 -24.24 10.44
C ARG A 295 -1.83 -23.37 9.83
N ALA A 296 -2.23 -22.46 8.95
CA ALA A 296 -1.33 -21.54 8.28
C ALA A 296 -1.37 -20.15 8.90
N TYR A 297 -0.21 -19.48 8.89
CA TYR A 297 -0.03 -18.11 9.35
C TYR A 297 0.18 -17.18 8.15
N LEU A 298 -0.43 -16.00 8.20
CA LEU A 298 -0.11 -14.88 7.32
C LEU A 298 0.34 -13.72 8.20
N ILE A 299 1.24 -12.87 7.70
CA ILE A 299 1.57 -11.61 8.37
C ILE A 299 1.18 -10.46 7.47
N ALA A 300 0.52 -9.46 8.07
CA ALA A 300 0.34 -8.18 7.42
C ALA A 300 1.72 -7.55 7.25
N GLU A 301 2.09 -7.20 6.03
CA GLU A 301 3.41 -6.65 5.74
C GLU A 301 3.56 -5.25 6.34
N PRO A 302 4.76 -4.91 6.85
CA PRO A 302 5.02 -3.58 7.37
C PRO A 302 4.93 -2.56 6.25
N ILE A 303 4.07 -1.55 6.45
CA ILE A 303 4.09 -0.34 5.62
C ILE A 303 5.21 0.54 6.17
N LEU A 304 6.19 0.87 5.33
CA LEU A 304 7.35 1.67 5.73
C LEU A 304 7.27 3.12 5.23
N GLU A 305 6.09 3.52 4.76
CA GLU A 305 5.83 4.85 4.24
C GLU A 305 5.28 5.77 5.34
N ASP A 306 5.64 7.05 5.24
CA ASP A 306 4.92 8.22 5.75
C ASP A 306 5.22 8.87 7.11
N GLY A 307 6.07 8.35 8.00
CA GLY A 307 6.28 9.06 9.27
C GLY A 307 5.02 9.16 10.16
N ALA A 308 3.89 8.63 9.71
CA ALA A 308 2.71 8.33 10.51
C ALA A 308 2.96 7.00 11.25
N PRO A 309 2.61 6.84 12.53
CA PRO A 309 2.67 5.56 13.19
C PRO A 309 1.77 4.59 12.44
N VAL A 310 2.39 3.59 11.84
CA VAL A 310 1.74 2.55 11.08
C VAL A 310 1.06 1.63 12.09
N TYR A 311 -0.26 1.74 12.14
CA TYR A 311 -1.28 0.90 12.80
C TYR A 311 -1.42 0.91 14.33
N ALA A 312 -1.92 2.01 14.91
CA ALA A 312 -2.86 1.78 16.02
C ALA A 312 -4.07 1.00 15.43
N PRO A 313 -4.55 -0.13 16.01
CA PRO A 313 -5.61 -0.94 15.43
C PRO A 313 -6.89 -0.19 15.10
N CYS A 314 -7.10 1.01 15.64
CA CYS A 314 -8.13 1.96 15.19
C CYS A 314 -8.07 2.33 13.70
N SER A 315 -6.91 2.23 13.03
CA SER A 315 -6.76 2.53 11.60
C SER A 315 -6.98 1.32 10.69
N ALA A 316 -6.81 0.10 11.21
CA ALA A 316 -6.98 -1.14 10.46
C ALA A 316 -8.15 -2.00 10.93
N PHE A 317 -8.73 -1.78 12.10
CA PHE A 317 -9.83 -2.58 12.63
C PHE A 317 -10.76 -1.63 13.36
N HIS A 318 -11.89 -1.31 12.75
CA HIS A 318 -12.91 -0.53 13.44
C HIS A 318 -13.68 -1.40 14.46
N PRO A 319 -14.22 -0.82 15.55
CA PRO A 319 -15.06 -1.56 16.50
C PRO A 319 -16.30 -2.18 15.87
N ASP A 320 -16.85 -1.51 14.87
CA ASP A 320 -17.92 -2.06 14.04
C ASP A 320 -17.34 -3.10 13.08
N ALA A 321 -17.93 -4.30 13.08
CA ALA A 321 -17.52 -5.39 12.20
C ALA A 321 -17.70 -5.02 10.71
N TYR A 322 -18.68 -4.17 10.39
CA TYR A 322 -18.92 -3.70 9.02
C TYR A 322 -17.74 -2.88 8.47
N TYR A 323 -16.99 -2.20 9.35
CA TYR A 323 -15.89 -1.30 8.98
C TYR A 323 -14.51 -1.93 9.19
N ARG A 324 -14.42 -3.27 9.30
CA ARG A 324 -13.15 -3.99 9.35
C ARG A 324 -12.68 -4.33 7.93
N PRO A 325 -11.37 -4.37 7.66
CA PRO A 325 -10.84 -4.92 6.42
C PRO A 325 -11.28 -6.38 6.33
N ALA A 326 -11.59 -6.80 5.10
CA ALA A 326 -11.84 -8.19 4.82
C ALA A 326 -10.54 -8.97 5.09
N LEU A 327 -10.59 -9.89 6.05
CA LEU A 327 -9.54 -10.88 6.23
C LEU A 327 -9.79 -12.03 5.25
N PRO A 328 -8.75 -12.73 4.77
CA PRO A 328 -8.95 -13.92 3.97
C PRO A 328 -9.81 -14.95 4.71
N ASP A 329 -10.60 -15.72 3.96
CA ASP A 329 -11.56 -16.66 4.53
C ASP A 329 -10.91 -17.61 5.56
N GLY A 330 -11.52 -17.67 6.74
CA GLY A 330 -11.07 -18.51 7.85
C GLY A 330 -9.89 -17.97 8.65
N TYR A 331 -9.31 -16.82 8.29
CA TYR A 331 -8.25 -16.18 9.07
C TYR A 331 -8.80 -15.29 10.18
N ARG A 332 -8.13 -15.30 11.33
CA ARG A 332 -8.35 -14.36 12.44
C ARG A 332 -7.03 -13.74 12.89
N VAL A 333 -7.09 -12.59 13.54
CA VAL A 333 -5.93 -12.03 14.25
C VAL A 333 -5.52 -12.99 15.37
N ASP A 334 -4.24 -13.37 15.39
CA ASP A 334 -3.63 -14.27 16.38
C ASP A 334 -2.42 -13.64 17.08
N GLY A 335 -1.90 -12.52 16.59
CA GLY A 335 -0.77 -11.84 17.21
C GLY A 335 -0.49 -10.49 16.58
N MET A 336 0.52 -9.80 17.11
CA MET A 336 0.97 -8.51 16.58
C MET A 336 2.49 -8.41 16.59
N TYR A 337 3.04 -7.57 15.74
CA TYR A 337 4.46 -7.19 15.79
C TYR A 337 4.61 -5.68 15.92
N PHE A 338 5.68 -5.24 16.57
CA PHE A 338 5.98 -3.85 16.86
C PHE A 338 7.41 -3.51 16.43
N SER A 339 7.63 -2.27 16.02
CA SER A 339 8.97 -1.70 15.88
C SER A 339 8.92 -0.22 16.24
N SER A 340 9.81 0.21 17.13
CA SER A 340 9.94 1.62 17.50
C SER A 340 10.41 2.44 16.29
N ALA A 341 10.03 3.72 16.24
CA ALA A 341 10.56 4.61 15.22
C ALA A 341 12.09 4.70 15.32
N ASN A 342 12.78 4.71 14.19
CA ASN A 342 14.23 4.93 14.10
C ASN A 342 14.54 6.22 13.31
N LEU A 343 13.67 7.22 13.45
CA LEU A 343 13.82 8.55 12.87
C LEU A 343 14.96 9.30 13.55
N VAL A 344 15.79 10.02 12.78
CA VAL A 344 16.82 10.90 13.32
C VAL A 344 16.15 12.14 13.94
N ALA A 345 16.22 12.29 15.26
CA ALA A 345 15.68 13.47 15.95
C ALA A 345 16.48 14.74 15.60
N GLU A 346 15.80 15.86 15.32
CA GLU A 346 16.44 17.19 15.30
C GLU A 346 17.11 17.43 16.67
N GLY A 347 18.44 17.55 16.68
CA GLY A 347 19.24 17.65 17.91
C GLY A 347 20.22 16.49 18.16
N GLY A 348 20.32 15.52 17.26
CA GLY A 348 21.46 14.58 17.22
C GLY A 348 21.49 13.53 18.34
N ARG A 349 20.38 13.28 19.03
CA ARG A 349 20.25 12.12 19.93
C ARG A 349 19.38 11.05 19.29
N GLU A 350 20.04 9.99 18.85
CA GLU A 350 19.42 8.72 18.46
C GLU A 350 18.76 8.12 19.70
N VAL A 351 17.43 8.21 19.83
CA VAL A 351 16.70 7.43 20.85
C VAL A 351 16.44 6.05 20.25
N VAL A 352 17.48 5.23 20.23
CA VAL A 352 17.39 3.82 19.81
C VAL A 352 16.70 3.06 20.95
N SER A 353 15.55 2.45 20.68
CA SER A 353 14.92 1.52 21.61
C SER A 353 15.33 0.09 21.28
N ASP A 354 16.04 -0.53 22.21
CA ASP A 354 16.57 -1.90 22.09
C ASP A 354 15.68 -2.93 22.80
N PHE A 355 14.51 -2.50 23.28
CA PHE A 355 13.47 -3.30 23.92
C PHE A 355 12.09 -2.65 23.73
N PHE A 356 11.01 -3.34 24.12
CA PHE A 356 9.65 -2.80 24.09
C PHE A 356 9.57 -1.42 24.78
N ASP A 357 8.82 -0.48 24.21
CA ASP A 357 8.32 0.65 25.00
C ASP A 357 7.21 0.12 25.94
N PRO A 358 7.15 0.52 27.22
CA PRO A 358 6.06 0.16 28.12
C PRO A 358 4.66 0.40 27.53
N ASP A 359 4.44 1.46 26.74
CA ASP A 359 3.15 1.73 26.11
C ASP A 359 2.81 0.68 25.03
N ASP A 360 3.80 0.07 24.37
CA ASP A 360 3.58 -1.01 23.39
C ASP A 360 3.07 -2.29 24.08
N LEU A 361 3.61 -2.63 25.25
CA LEU A 361 3.07 -3.73 26.06
C LEU A 361 1.69 -3.38 26.64
N HIS A 362 1.46 -2.14 27.05
CA HIS A 362 0.13 -1.70 27.51
C HIS A 362 -0.94 -1.86 26.43
N ARG A 363 -0.61 -1.52 25.17
CA ARG A 363 -1.51 -1.66 24.03
C ARG A 363 -2.01 -3.10 23.85
N MET A 364 -1.18 -4.10 24.13
CA MET A 364 -1.59 -5.51 24.11
C MET A 364 -2.80 -5.78 25.02
N PHE A 365 -2.80 -5.27 26.26
CA PHE A 365 -3.94 -5.41 27.17
C PHE A 365 -5.19 -4.76 26.57
N SER A 366 -4.99 -3.60 25.94
CA SER A 366 -6.08 -2.85 25.34
C SER A 366 -6.70 -3.52 24.13
N TYR A 367 -5.95 -4.32 23.37
CA TYR A 367 -6.47 -5.00 22.18
C TYR A 367 -7.05 -6.38 22.48
N ARG A 368 -6.54 -7.09 23.49
CA ARG A 368 -7.04 -8.41 23.90
C ARG A 368 -8.36 -8.37 24.66
N TYR A 369 -8.63 -7.31 25.41
CA TYR A 369 -9.78 -7.27 26.32
C TYR A 369 -10.99 -6.57 25.71
N LYS A 370 -12.07 -7.28 25.35
CA LYS A 370 -13.35 -6.65 24.98
C LYS A 370 -14.30 -6.64 26.19
N PRO A 371 -14.65 -5.48 26.77
CA PRO A 371 -15.59 -5.44 27.89
C PRO A 371 -17.00 -5.82 27.44
N ALA A 372 -17.79 -6.42 28.34
CA ALA A 372 -19.18 -6.82 28.06
C ALA A 372 -20.10 -5.63 27.75
N GLN A 373 -19.84 -4.47 28.35
CA GLN A 373 -20.49 -3.18 28.03
C GLN A 373 -19.40 -2.14 27.81
N ARG A 374 -19.55 -1.30 26.78
CA ARG A 374 -18.58 -0.24 26.47
C ARG A 374 -18.84 0.98 27.37
N PRO A 375 -17.92 1.36 28.27
CA PRO A 375 -18.04 2.62 29.01
C PRO A 375 -17.94 3.81 28.04
N LYS A 376 -18.85 4.80 28.17
CA LYS A 376 -18.75 6.07 27.44
C LYS A 376 -17.38 6.72 27.74
N GLY A 377 -16.66 7.13 26.69
CA GLY A 377 -15.36 7.81 26.82
C GLY A 377 -14.13 6.90 26.96
N SER A 378 -14.29 5.57 26.94
CA SER A 378 -13.14 4.65 26.97
C SER A 378 -12.57 4.36 25.57
N PRO A 379 -11.24 4.11 25.44
CA PRO A 379 -10.63 3.67 24.19
C PRO A 379 -11.29 2.39 23.68
N ILE A 380 -11.38 2.26 22.35
CA ILE A 380 -11.92 1.06 21.71
C ILE A 380 -11.02 -0.12 22.03
N ARG A 381 -11.64 -1.25 22.40
CA ARG A 381 -10.96 -2.52 22.61
C ARG A 381 -11.53 -3.61 21.70
N TYR A 382 -10.64 -4.42 21.13
CA TYR A 382 -10.99 -5.28 19.98
C TYR A 382 -11.35 -6.71 20.34
N GLY A 383 -10.78 -7.23 21.43
CA GLY A 383 -10.98 -8.63 21.83
C GLY A 383 -10.21 -9.61 20.97
N PHE A 384 -9.05 -9.22 20.43
CA PHE A 384 -8.24 -10.13 19.63
C PHE A 384 -7.67 -11.25 20.48
N GLU A 385 -7.71 -12.47 19.94
CA GLU A 385 -6.89 -13.54 20.48
C GLU A 385 -5.44 -13.26 20.11
N MET A 386 -4.55 -13.22 21.10
CA MET A 386 -3.14 -12.96 20.88
C MET A 386 -2.32 -14.09 21.53
N SER A 387 -1.73 -14.92 20.69
CA SER A 387 -0.82 -16.02 21.06
C SER A 387 0.62 -15.53 21.23
N ALA A 388 1.02 -14.48 20.50
CA ALA A 388 2.34 -13.89 20.58
C ALA A 388 2.35 -12.40 20.20
N VAL A 389 3.32 -11.69 20.76
CA VAL A 389 3.71 -10.35 20.36
C VAL A 389 5.18 -10.36 19.98
N TYR A 390 5.52 -9.75 18.84
CA TYR A 390 6.88 -9.66 18.35
C TYR A 390 7.40 -8.23 18.41
N PHE A 391 8.69 -8.05 18.69
CA PHE A 391 9.35 -6.74 18.68
C PHE A 391 10.62 -6.78 17.84
N SER A 392 10.61 -5.99 16.77
CA SER A 392 11.77 -5.72 15.91
C SER A 392 12.55 -4.56 16.52
N ALA A 393 13.62 -4.89 17.22
CA ALA A 393 14.51 -3.92 17.84
C ALA A 393 15.39 -3.23 16.78
N ALA A 394 15.71 -1.96 17.04
CA ALA A 394 16.50 -1.15 16.11
C ALA A 394 17.94 -1.66 15.94
N ASP A 395 18.47 -2.41 16.91
CA ASP A 395 19.78 -3.06 16.83
C ASP A 395 19.77 -4.40 16.07
N GLY A 396 18.63 -4.75 15.47
CA GLY A 396 18.45 -5.94 14.64
C GLY A 396 17.96 -7.18 15.38
N ALA A 397 17.76 -7.12 16.70
CA ALA A 397 17.16 -8.23 17.45
C ALA A 397 15.67 -8.38 17.12
N LEU A 398 15.19 -9.62 17.12
CA LEU A 398 13.77 -9.94 17.08
C LEU A 398 13.40 -10.65 18.38
N LEU A 399 12.53 -10.03 19.16
CA LEU A 399 12.02 -10.57 20.42
C LEU A 399 10.59 -11.08 20.24
N ALA A 400 10.23 -12.10 20.99
CA ALA A 400 8.88 -12.65 21.04
C ALA A 400 8.42 -12.76 22.49
N TYR A 401 7.25 -12.22 22.80
CA TYR A 401 6.57 -12.34 24.07
C TYR A 401 5.29 -13.16 23.90
N THR A 402 5.19 -14.28 24.60
CA THR A 402 3.97 -15.09 24.65
C THR A 402 3.25 -14.84 25.99
N PRO A 403 1.99 -14.36 25.94
CA PRO A 403 1.19 -14.16 27.14
C PRO A 403 1.01 -15.41 27.99
N SER A 404 1.26 -15.31 29.30
CA SER A 404 1.02 -16.40 30.26
C SER A 404 -0.42 -16.47 30.75
N ARG A 405 -1.15 -15.35 30.70
CA ARG A 405 -2.46 -15.13 31.33
C ARG A 405 -2.44 -15.26 32.86
N SER A 406 -1.27 -15.10 33.49
CA SER A 406 -1.13 -15.15 34.95
C SER A 406 -1.48 -13.82 35.62
N ASP A 407 -1.63 -13.86 36.95
CA ASP A 407 -1.80 -12.65 37.77
C ASP A 407 -0.56 -11.74 37.72
N GLU A 408 0.64 -12.31 37.57
CA GLU A 408 1.87 -11.57 37.32
C GLU A 408 1.82 -10.80 35.99
N GLU A 409 1.32 -11.42 34.92
CA GLU A 409 1.12 -10.73 33.64
C GLU A 409 0.12 -9.57 33.79
N LEU A 410 -1.01 -9.82 34.45
CA LEU A 410 -2.02 -8.79 34.69
C LEU A 410 -1.45 -7.61 35.50
N ARG A 411 -0.62 -7.89 36.50
CA ARG A 411 0.10 -6.86 37.27
C ARG A 411 1.06 -6.06 36.40
N LEU A 412 1.89 -6.74 35.59
CA LEU A 412 2.82 -6.08 34.68
C LEU A 412 2.06 -5.15 33.70
N LEU A 413 1.01 -5.66 33.06
CA LEU A 413 0.23 -4.91 32.07
C LEU A 413 -0.48 -3.68 32.64
N ARG A 414 -0.85 -3.70 33.93
CA ARG A 414 -1.32 -2.51 34.66
C ARG A 414 -0.18 -1.54 34.92
N SER A 415 0.98 -2.03 35.38
CA SER A 415 2.13 -1.18 35.71
C SER A 415 2.77 -0.46 34.52
N VAL A 416 2.68 -1.03 33.31
CA VAL A 416 3.16 -0.35 32.09
C VAL A 416 2.20 0.75 31.61
N SER A 417 0.97 0.82 32.16
CA SER A 417 -0.01 1.83 31.77
C SER A 417 0.07 3.07 32.66
N ARG A 418 0.29 4.24 32.05
CA ARG A 418 0.12 5.53 32.75
C ARG A 418 -1.32 5.77 33.20
N VAL A 419 -2.31 5.21 32.51
CA VAL A 419 -3.74 5.37 32.85
C VAL A 419 -4.07 4.65 34.16
N TYR A 420 -3.49 3.48 34.42
CA TYR A 420 -3.73 2.71 35.64
C TYR A 420 -2.79 3.08 36.79
N SER A 421 -1.52 3.33 36.50
CA SER A 421 -0.47 3.48 37.53
C SER A 421 0.07 4.90 37.66
N GLY A 422 -0.30 5.84 36.79
CA GLY A 422 0.09 7.25 36.90
C GLY A 422 1.61 7.44 37.08
N ALA A 423 2.01 8.10 38.16
CA ALA A 423 3.41 8.35 38.52
C ALA A 423 4.19 7.09 38.93
N GLU A 424 3.49 6.00 39.29
CA GLU A 424 4.10 4.70 39.61
C GLU A 424 4.23 3.79 38.37
N SER A 425 3.86 4.28 37.18
CA SER A 425 4.02 3.47 35.96
C SER A 425 5.49 3.17 35.66
N ILE A 426 5.77 2.02 35.05
CA ILE A 426 7.12 1.62 34.61
C ILE A 426 7.74 2.71 33.73
N GLN A 427 6.95 3.34 32.86
CA GLN A 427 7.42 4.46 32.03
C GLN A 427 7.87 5.67 32.87
N ALA A 428 7.14 6.02 33.93
CA ALA A 428 7.54 7.09 34.85
C ALA A 428 8.78 6.70 35.67
N GLN A 429 8.86 5.45 36.12
CA GLN A 429 9.99 4.93 36.88
C GLN A 429 11.29 4.89 36.07
N LEU A 430 11.22 4.50 34.79
CA LEU A 430 12.35 4.55 33.84
C LEU A 430 12.78 6.00 33.59
N ALA A 431 11.83 6.92 33.37
CA ALA A 431 12.13 8.33 33.16
C ALA A 431 12.76 9.01 34.39
N ALA A 432 12.36 8.59 35.59
CA ALA A 432 12.93 9.04 36.86
C ALA A 432 14.25 8.33 37.24
N GLY A 433 14.66 7.29 36.48
CA GLY A 433 15.86 6.49 36.78
C GLY A 433 15.74 5.61 38.04
N THR A 434 14.52 5.42 38.57
CA THR A 434 14.26 4.58 39.75
C THR A 434 14.35 3.09 39.47
N ILE A 435 14.11 2.69 38.22
CA ILE A 435 14.42 1.37 37.68
C ILE A 435 15.20 1.55 36.38
N ASN A 436 16.00 0.56 36.02
CA ASN A 436 16.69 0.54 34.73
C ASN A 436 15.99 -0.40 33.73
N VAL A 437 16.45 -0.38 32.47
CA VAL A 437 15.89 -1.21 31.40
C VAL A 437 16.01 -2.72 31.71
N GLN A 438 17.07 -3.16 32.41
CA GLN A 438 17.23 -4.57 32.78
C GLN A 438 16.20 -5.00 33.82
N ASP A 439 15.84 -4.14 34.77
CA ASP A 439 14.75 -4.40 35.71
C ASP A 439 13.43 -4.58 34.97
N PHE A 440 13.18 -3.75 33.95
CA PHE A 440 11.99 -3.88 33.11
C PHE A 440 12.01 -5.18 32.27
N VAL A 441 13.13 -5.53 31.64
CA VAL A 441 13.29 -6.80 30.92
C VAL A 441 12.99 -7.99 31.84
N ARG A 442 13.51 -7.98 33.07
CA ARG A 442 13.23 -9.02 34.06
C ARG A 442 11.76 -9.07 34.45
N ALA A 443 11.10 -7.92 34.61
CA ALA A 443 9.66 -7.88 34.89
C ALA A 443 8.85 -8.51 33.75
N VAL A 444 9.20 -8.21 32.49
CA VAL A 444 8.58 -8.82 31.30
C VAL A 444 8.83 -10.33 31.25
N ALA A 445 10.06 -10.77 31.48
CA ALA A 445 10.43 -12.19 31.50
C ALA A 445 9.80 -12.99 32.65
N ARG A 446 9.45 -12.35 33.78
CA ARG A 446 8.71 -12.98 34.89
C ARG A 446 7.22 -13.12 34.58
N ALA A 447 6.67 -12.12 33.90
CA ALA A 447 5.24 -12.05 33.61
C ALA A 447 4.80 -13.04 32.53
N GLY A 448 5.65 -13.33 31.54
CA GLY A 448 5.33 -14.26 30.46
C GLY A 448 6.58 -14.82 29.79
N HIS A 449 6.40 -15.52 28.68
CA HIS A 449 7.52 -16.16 27.99
C HIS A 449 8.17 -15.20 27.00
N LEU A 450 9.23 -14.53 27.44
CA LEU A 450 10.07 -13.69 26.59
C LEU A 450 11.17 -14.54 25.93
N ARG A 451 11.32 -14.43 24.60
CA ARG A 451 12.31 -15.16 23.80
C ARG A 451 13.02 -14.22 22.83
N VAL A 452 14.29 -14.48 22.57
CA VAL A 452 15.07 -13.89 21.48
C VAL A 452 15.02 -14.84 20.28
N LEU A 453 14.44 -14.40 19.16
CA LEU A 453 14.33 -15.16 17.91
C LEU A 453 15.45 -14.83 16.91
N GLN A 454 15.98 -13.60 16.96
CA GLN A 454 17.14 -13.14 16.22
C GLN A 454 18.03 -12.33 17.15
N THR A 455 19.31 -12.66 17.18
CA THR A 455 20.30 -12.05 18.08
C THR A 455 20.80 -10.70 17.56
N SER A 456 21.30 -9.89 18.46
CA SER A 456 22.00 -8.62 18.19
C SER A 456 23.17 -8.44 19.14
N LYS A 457 23.84 -7.29 19.07
CA LYS A 457 24.90 -6.92 20.03
C LYS A 457 24.38 -6.86 21.48
N ARG A 458 23.14 -6.42 21.70
CA ARG A 458 22.53 -6.32 23.04
C ARG A 458 21.76 -7.58 23.44
N TRP A 459 21.33 -8.38 22.46
CA TRP A 459 20.69 -9.68 22.65
C TRP A 459 21.54 -10.81 22.06
N PRO A 460 22.67 -11.16 22.70
CA PRO A 460 23.66 -12.07 22.11
C PRO A 460 23.22 -13.54 22.09
N HIS A 461 22.25 -13.93 22.91
CA HIS A 461 21.81 -15.32 23.07
C HIS A 461 20.37 -15.48 22.57
N ALA A 462 20.16 -16.41 21.62
CA ALA A 462 18.83 -16.82 21.18
C ALA A 462 18.16 -17.71 22.24
N GLY A 463 16.82 -17.72 22.27
CA GLY A 463 16.04 -18.55 23.19
C GLY A 463 15.39 -17.77 24.33
N VAL A 464 14.99 -18.48 25.39
CA VAL A 464 14.23 -17.90 26.51
C VAL A 464 15.09 -16.94 27.33
N VAL A 465 14.55 -15.75 27.61
CA VAL A 465 15.19 -14.77 28.48
C VAL A 465 14.87 -15.13 29.93
N SER A 466 15.90 -15.37 30.74
CA SER A 466 15.72 -15.76 32.13
C SER A 466 15.39 -14.55 33.02
N PRO A 467 14.41 -14.67 33.95
CA PRO A 467 14.00 -13.56 34.82
C PRO A 467 14.99 -13.21 35.97
N VAL A 468 16.14 -13.89 36.02
CA VAL A 468 17.11 -13.88 37.13
C VAL A 468 18.51 -13.44 36.68
N SER A 469 18.72 -13.23 35.39
CA SER A 469 20.04 -12.89 34.83
C SER A 469 20.40 -11.41 34.97
#